data_AF-A0A1Q9XY61-F1
#
_entry.id   AF-A0A1Q9XY61-F1
#
_cell.length_a   1.000
_cell.length_b   1.000
_cell.length_c   1.000
_cell.angle_alpha   90.00
_cell.angle_beta   90.00
_cell.angle_gamma   90.00
#
_symmetry.space_group_name_H-M   'P 1'
#
loop_
_entity.id
_entity.type
_entity.pdbx_description
1 polymer ?
#
loop_
_entity_poly.entity_id
_entity_poly.type
_entity_poly.pdbx_seq_one_letter_code
_entity_poly.pdbx_strand_id
1 'polypeptide(L)'
;MFEALPTTISGWLGWVAMALVTAVVYFPKAWAERRGESRENDRLMNALAEERALRKEAESQLEQANQQIYALIREFSDIKAANAQMELKISYLTREIEALRQQLQRSDQS
;
A
#
# COMPACT_ATOMS: atom_id res chain seq x y z
N MET A 1 11.68 42.86 -45.30
CA MET A 1 12.71 43.91 -45.39
C MET A 1 13.97 43.32 -44.78
N PHE A 2 14.89 42.79 -45.59
CA PHE A 2 16.16 42.26 -45.08
C PHE A 2 17.07 43.46 -44.87
N GLU A 3 17.22 43.89 -43.62
CA GLU A 3 18.18 44.94 -43.26
C GLU A 3 19.57 44.51 -43.69
N ALA A 4 20.26 45.41 -44.40
CA ALA A 4 21.60 45.17 -44.92
C ALA A 4 22.55 44.78 -43.78
N LEU A 5 23.19 43.61 -43.92
CA LEU A 5 24.23 43.17 -42.99
C LEU A 5 25.30 44.27 -42.89
N PRO A 6 25.61 44.78 -41.68
CA PRO A 6 26.60 45.83 -41.54
C PRO A 6 27.97 45.30 -41.95
N THR A 7 28.53 45.84 -43.03
CA THR A 7 29.87 45.51 -43.54
C THR A 7 31.00 46.24 -42.81
N THR A 8 30.67 46.97 -41.73
CA THR A 8 31.62 47.71 -40.89
C THR A 8 31.81 47.03 -39.52
N ILE A 9 33.05 47.02 -39.02
CA ILE A 9 33.44 46.41 -37.74
C ILE A 9 32.61 46.95 -36.56
N SER A 10 32.23 48.23 -36.60
CA SER A 10 31.38 48.88 -35.60
C SER A 10 29.95 48.33 -35.57
N GLY A 11 29.37 47.97 -36.72
CA GLY A 11 28.05 47.36 -36.78
C GLY A 11 28.06 45.92 -36.25
N TRP A 12 29.12 45.15 -36.53
CA TRP A 12 29.29 43.82 -35.95
C TRP A 12 29.43 43.87 -34.41
N LEU A 13 30.22 44.82 -33.89
CA LEU A 13 30.35 45.05 -32.44
C LEU A 13 29.01 45.41 -31.78
N GLY A 14 28.17 46.19 -32.46
CA GLY A 14 26.82 46.51 -31.98
C GLY A 14 25.93 45.28 -31.85
N TRP A 15 25.94 44.38 -32.84
CA TRP A 15 25.19 43.11 -32.80
C TRP A 15 25.72 42.16 -31.74
N VAL A 16 27.04 42.05 -31.60
CA VAL A 16 27.65 41.24 -30.54
C VAL A 16 27.29 41.76 -29.16
N ALA A 17 27.36 43.08 -28.94
CA ALA A 17 26.97 43.70 -27.68
C ALA A 17 25.48 43.46 -27.38
N MET A 18 24.61 43.62 -28.39
CA MET A 18 23.17 43.37 -28.22
C MET A 18 22.90 41.89 -27.89
N ALA A 19 23.53 40.94 -28.60
CA ALA A 19 23.41 39.51 -28.33
C ALA A 19 23.92 39.14 -26.93
N LEU A 20 24.99 39.78 -26.46
CA LEU A 20 25.55 39.56 -25.12
C LEU A 20 24.58 40.06 -24.04
N VAL A 21 23.99 41.24 -24.22
CA VAL A 21 22.96 41.78 -23.31
C VAL A 21 21.74 40.87 -23.28
N THR A 22 21.26 40.41 -24.45
CA THR A 22 20.13 39.47 -24.51
C THR A 22 20.47 38.15 -23.83
N ALA A 23 21.67 37.61 -24.04
CA ALA A 23 22.12 36.39 -23.39
C ALA A 23 22.21 36.54 -21.86
N VAL A 24 22.78 37.63 -21.36
CA VAL A 24 22.90 37.88 -19.90
C VAL A 24 21.53 38.01 -19.23
N VAL A 25 20.52 38.55 -19.92
CA VAL A 25 19.16 38.69 -19.36
C VAL A 25 18.36 37.39 -19.48
N TYR A 26 18.39 36.71 -20.63
CA TYR A 26 17.55 35.54 -20.88
C TYR A 26 18.13 34.23 -20.37
N PHE A 27 19.46 34.08 -20.36
CA PHE A 27 20.11 32.83 -19.98
C PHE A 27 19.87 32.47 -18.49
N PRO A 28 19.98 33.40 -17.52
CA PRO A 28 19.64 33.09 -16.13
C PRO A 28 18.16 32.76 -15.95
N LYS A 29 17.27 33.45 -16.67
CA LYS A 29 15.82 33.22 -16.60
C LYS A 29 15.44 31.83 -17.13
N ALA A 30 15.89 31.47 -18.33
CA ALA A 30 15.64 30.16 -18.93
C ALA A 30 16.27 29.02 -18.12
N TRP A 31 17.42 29.27 -17.48
CA TRP A 31 18.07 28.28 -16.62
C TRP A 31 17.34 28.10 -15.28
N ALA A 32 16.82 29.18 -14.69
CA ALA A 32 16.02 29.12 -13.48
C ALA A 32 14.69 28.39 -13.71
N GLU A 33 13.99 28.67 -14.81
CA GLU A 33 12.73 28.00 -15.18
C GLU A 33 12.94 26.49 -15.39
N ARG A 34 13.97 26.09 -16.14
CA ARG A 34 14.32 24.67 -16.34
C ARG A 34 14.68 23.94 -15.04
N ARG A 35 15.39 24.61 -14.12
CA ARG A 35 15.71 24.04 -12.80
C ARG A 35 14.48 23.95 -11.89
N GLY A 36 13.57 24.91 -11.98
CA GLY A 36 12.30 24.89 -11.26
C GLY A 36 11.45 23.70 -11.67
N GLU A 37 11.23 23.56 -12.99
CA GLU A 37 10.44 22.48 -13.58
C GLU A 37 11.07 21.10 -13.34
N SER A 38 12.40 20.98 -13.45
CA SER A 38 13.11 19.74 -13.12
C SER A 38 12.94 19.36 -11.65
N ARG A 39 13.06 20.32 -10.72
CA ARG A 39 12.90 20.05 -9.28
C ARG A 39 11.46 19.69 -8.91
N GLU A 40 10.49 20.29 -9.57
CA GLU A 40 9.08 19.95 -9.37
C GLU A 40 8.77 18.55 -9.91
N ASN A 41 9.29 18.20 -11.08
CA ASN A 41 9.17 16.87 -11.65
C ASN A 41 9.83 15.81 -10.76
N ASP A 42 11.04 16.07 -10.25
CA ASP A 42 11.72 15.17 -9.31
C ASP A 42 10.91 14.97 -8.01
N ARG A 43 10.28 16.04 -7.49
CA ARG A 43 9.39 15.95 -6.31
C ARG A 43 8.15 15.12 -6.59
N LEU A 44 7.50 15.32 -7.74
CA LEU A 44 6.30 14.56 -8.13
C LEU A 44 6.64 13.09 -8.37
N MET A 45 7.79 12.80 -8.98
CA MET A 45 8.26 11.42 -9.18
C MET A 45 8.58 10.73 -7.86
N ASN A 46 9.20 11.44 -6.90
CA ASN A 46 9.45 10.90 -5.57
C ASN A 46 8.15 10.64 -4.81
N ALA A 47 7.19 11.58 -4.85
CA ALA A 47 5.89 11.41 -4.23
C ALA A 47 5.10 10.23 -4.83
N LEU A 48 5.15 10.05 -6.17
CA LEU A 48 4.54 8.92 -6.84
C LEU A 48 5.21 7.59 -6.48
N ALA A 49 6.53 7.58 -6.33
CA ALA A 49 7.27 6.40 -5.90
C ALA A 49 6.91 6.00 -4.46
N GLU A 50 6.79 6.99 -3.58
CA GLU A 50 6.37 6.81 -2.18
C GLU A 50 4.92 6.31 -2.09
N GLU A 51 3.98 6.91 -2.84
CA GLU A 51 2.59 6.46 -2.89
C GLU A 51 2.48 5.00 -3.37
N ARG A 52 3.24 4.63 -4.41
CA ARG A 52 3.29 3.25 -4.91
C ARG A 52 3.88 2.28 -3.87
N ALA A 53 4.88 2.71 -3.11
CA ALA A 53 5.46 1.90 -2.04
C ALA A 53 4.44 1.68 -0.92
N LEU A 54 3.80 2.75 -0.45
CA LEU A 54 2.75 2.70 0.58
C LEU A 54 1.57 1.84 0.14
N ARG A 55 1.17 1.95 -1.13
CA ARG A 55 0.08 1.13 -1.68
C ARG A 55 0.43 -0.36 -1.70
N LYS A 56 1.65 -0.71 -2.11
CA LYS A 56 2.12 -2.11 -2.07
C LYS A 56 2.16 -2.64 -0.64
N GLU A 57 2.62 -1.82 0.30
CA GLU A 57 2.65 -2.19 1.71
C GLU A 57 1.22 -2.42 2.24
N ALA A 58 0.29 -1.50 1.97
CA ALA A 58 -1.11 -1.63 2.35
C ALA A 58 -1.79 -2.87 1.73
N GLU A 59 -1.54 -3.14 0.44
CA GLU A 59 -2.04 -4.35 -0.24
C GLU A 59 -1.49 -5.62 0.42
N SER A 60 -0.20 -5.64 0.80
CA SER A 60 0.41 -6.78 1.49
C SER A 60 -0.17 -6.99 2.90
N GLN A 61 -0.41 -5.92 3.65
CA GLN A 61 -1.02 -5.99 4.98
C GLN A 61 -2.46 -6.48 4.89
N LEU A 62 -3.21 -6.03 3.88
CA LEU A 62 -4.57 -6.48 3.63
C LEU A 62 -4.60 -7.99 3.29
N GLU A 63 -3.67 -8.46 2.46
CA GLU A 63 -3.58 -9.89 2.14
C GLU A 63 -3.24 -10.73 3.38
N GLN A 64 -2.29 -10.29 4.21
CA GLN A 64 -1.95 -10.95 5.47
C GLN A 64 -3.15 -10.99 6.43
N ALA A 65 -3.87 -9.87 6.58
CA ALA A 65 -5.05 -9.80 7.42
C ALA A 65 -6.15 -10.75 6.93
N ASN A 66 -6.37 -10.82 5.62
CA ASN A 66 -7.31 -11.77 5.03
C ASN A 66 -6.92 -13.22 5.32
N GLN A 67 -5.65 -13.57 5.16
CA GLN A 67 -5.15 -14.92 5.48
C GLN A 67 -5.37 -15.27 6.96
N GLN A 68 -5.11 -14.33 7.87
CA GLN A 68 -5.36 -14.51 9.30
C GLN A 68 -6.86 -14.69 9.60
N ILE A 69 -7.73 -13.91 8.97
CA ILE A 69 -9.19 -14.05 9.11
C ILE A 69 -9.63 -15.44 8.63
N TYR A 70 -9.15 -15.92 7.48
CA TYR A 70 -9.48 -17.25 7.00
C TYR A 70 -9.00 -18.36 7.95
N ALA A 71 -7.80 -18.21 8.52
CA ALA A 71 -7.29 -19.14 9.52
C ALA A 71 -8.19 -19.16 10.77
N LEU A 72 -8.55 -17.98 11.30
CA LEU A 72 -9.44 -17.83 12.46
C LEU A 72 -10.83 -18.42 12.19
N ILE A 73 -11.40 -18.21 11.01
CA ILE A 73 -12.70 -18.80 10.62
C ILE A 73 -12.62 -20.32 10.65
N ARG A 74 -11.53 -20.89 10.14
CA ARG A 74 -11.31 -22.34 10.15
C ARG A 74 -11.17 -22.88 11.56
N GLU A 75 -10.33 -22.26 12.39
CA GLU A 75 -10.17 -22.63 13.80
C GLU A 75 -11.51 -22.55 14.55
N PHE A 76 -12.30 -21.50 14.32
CA PHE A 76 -13.61 -21.34 14.94
C PHE A 76 -14.59 -22.45 14.51
N SER A 77 -14.57 -22.83 13.23
CA SER A 77 -15.35 -23.96 12.72
C SER A 77 -14.95 -25.28 13.38
N ASP A 78 -13.64 -25.54 13.51
CA ASP A 78 -13.11 -26.76 14.11
C ASP A 78 -13.46 -26.84 15.61
N ILE A 79 -13.33 -25.72 16.33
CA ILE A 79 -13.74 -25.61 17.74
C ILE A 79 -15.25 -25.88 17.88
N LYS A 80 -16.07 -25.29 17.01
CA LYS A 80 -17.52 -25.51 17.03
C LYS A 80 -17.88 -26.98 16.80
N ALA A 81 -17.21 -27.65 15.87
CA ALA A 81 -17.40 -29.07 15.62
C ALA A 81 -16.96 -29.92 16.83
N ALA A 82 -15.81 -29.60 17.44
CA ALA A 82 -15.33 -30.28 18.64
C ALA A 82 -16.30 -30.11 19.82
N ASN A 83 -16.82 -28.90 20.04
CA ASN A 83 -17.82 -28.65 21.08
C ASN A 83 -19.10 -29.46 20.86
N ALA A 84 -19.62 -29.52 19.63
CA ALA A 84 -20.79 -30.34 19.32
C ALA A 84 -20.54 -31.84 19.60
N GLN A 85 -19.34 -32.35 19.28
CA GLN A 85 -18.97 -33.72 19.61
C GLN A 85 -18.85 -33.96 21.13
N MET A 86 -18.31 -32.99 21.87
CA MET A 86 -18.23 -33.05 23.32
C MET A 86 -19.62 -33.05 23.97
N GLU A 87 -20.54 -32.19 23.51
CA GLU A 87 -21.93 -32.17 23.99
C GLU A 87 -22.62 -33.52 23.78
N LEU A 88 -22.44 -34.14 22.61
CA LEU A 88 -22.97 -35.48 22.35
C LEU A 88 -22.38 -36.53 23.30
N LYS A 89 -21.06 -36.52 23.52
CA LYS A 89 -20.40 -37.44 24.47
C LYS A 89 -20.89 -37.24 25.90
N ILE A 90 -21.04 -36.00 26.34
CA ILE A 90 -21.59 -35.66 27.67
C ILE A 90 -23.01 -36.17 27.80
N SER A 91 -23.85 -35.98 26.77
CA SER A 91 -25.23 -36.46 26.79
C SER A 91 -25.31 -37.99 26.89
N TYR A 92 -24.42 -38.69 26.18
CA TYR A 92 -24.32 -40.14 26.21
C TYR A 92 -23.89 -40.65 27.59
N LEU A 93 -22.79 -40.11 28.13
CA LEU A 93 -22.29 -40.49 29.45
C LEU A 93 -23.29 -40.19 30.56
N THR A 94 -24.02 -39.06 30.47
CA THR A 94 -25.09 -38.74 31.42
C THR A 94 -26.17 -39.81 31.43
N ARG A 95 -26.63 -40.24 30.26
CA ARG A 95 -27.64 -41.32 30.15
C ARG A 95 -27.12 -42.66 30.65
N GLU A 96 -25.86 -42.98 30.36
CA GLU A 96 -25.22 -44.22 30.81
C GLU A 96 -25.09 -44.27 32.33
N ILE A 97 -24.67 -43.16 32.95
CA ILE A 97 -24.62 -43.01 34.42
C ILE A 97 -26.02 -43.20 35.03
N GLU A 98 -27.04 -42.59 34.42
CA GLU A 98 -28.41 -42.72 34.90
C GLU A 98 -28.92 -44.17 34.80
N ALA A 99 -28.65 -44.85 33.67
CA ALA A 99 -28.99 -46.25 33.48
C ALA A 99 -28.29 -47.16 34.50
N LEU A 100 -26.99 -46.96 34.73
CA LEU A 100 -26.21 -47.70 35.74
C LEU A 100 -26.73 -47.46 37.15
N ARG A 101 -27.09 -46.21 37.50
CA ARG A 101 -27.72 -45.89 38.79
C ARG A 101 -29.03 -46.63 38.99
N GLN A 102 -29.87 -46.69 37.96
CA GLN A 102 -31.14 -47.44 38.03
C GLN A 102 -30.91 -48.95 38.18
N GLN A 103 -29.87 -49.50 37.53
CA GLN A 103 -29.51 -50.92 37.67
C GLN A 103 -29.06 -51.24 39.10
N LEU A 104 -28.18 -50.41 39.68
CA LEU A 104 -27.73 -50.57 41.06
C LEU A 104 -28.88 -50.49 42.08
N GLN A 105 -29.79 -49.53 41.90
CA GLN A 105 -30.97 -49.42 42.76
C GLN A 105 -31.88 -50.66 42.69
N ARG A 106 -31.97 -51.31 41.53
CA ARG A 106 -32.74 -52.55 41.37
C ARG A 106 -32.04 -53.75 41.98
N SER A 107 -30.70 -53.85 41.89
CA SER A 107 -29.95 -54.95 42.50
C SER A 107 -29.92 -54.89 44.02
N ASP A 108 -29.96 -53.69 44.61
CA ASP A 108 -30.01 -53.53 46.08
C ASP A 108 -31.40 -53.86 46.67
N GLN A 109 -32.44 -53.98 45.84
CA GLN A 109 -33.81 -54.30 46.26
C GLN A 109 -34.18 -55.78 46.08
N SER A 110 -33.33 -56.58 45.42
CA SER A 110 -33.51 -58.03 45.20
C SER A 110 -32.67 -58.86 46.17
#